data_AF-A0A2D8LFM0-F1
#
_entry.id   AF-A0A2D8LFM0-F1
#
_cell.length_a   1.000
_cell.length_b   1.000
_cell.length_c   1.000
_cell.angle_alpha   90.00
_cell.angle_beta   90.00
_cell.angle_gamma   90.00
#
_symmetry.space_group_name_H-M   'P 1'
#
loop_
_entity.id
_entity.type
_entity.pdbx_description
1 polymer ?
#
loop_
_entity_poly.entity_id
_entity_poly.type
_entity_poly.pdbx_seq_one_letter_code
_entity_poly.pdbx_strand_id
1 'polypeptide(L)'
;MYLWCFFLLVLVCSSCYEVNRDCEAFKTGTFEFEALVGTEITKTTFVRNDSIEIDYFRGKADTSYIRWINDCEYIVKKKNPKNQAEKRAIHMKILSTEGNTYQFEYNLVGAPRKEKGTAVKVSE
;
A
#
# COMPACT_ATOMS: atom_id res chain seq x y z
N MET A 1 36.48 28.96 25.52
CA MET A 1 36.12 29.33 24.14
C MET A 1 36.06 28.16 23.15
N TYR A 2 36.46 26.93 23.51
CA TYR A 2 36.29 25.74 22.64
C TYR A 2 35.04 24.90 22.98
N LEU A 3 34.54 25.02 24.21
CA LEU A 3 33.43 24.21 24.73
C LEU A 3 32.06 24.60 24.15
N TRP A 4 31.91 25.85 23.68
CA TRP A 4 30.65 26.34 23.12
C TRP A 4 30.48 25.98 21.63
N CYS A 5 31.58 25.85 20.89
CA CYS A 5 31.54 25.34 19.51
C CYS A 5 31.11 23.87 19.43
N PHE A 6 31.42 23.06 20.45
CA PHE A 6 31.03 21.65 20.46
C PHE A 6 29.52 21.46 20.63
N PHE A 7 28.86 22.35 21.38
CA PHE A 7 27.41 22.32 21.59
C PHE A 7 26.61 22.71 20.33
N LEU A 8 27.18 23.57 19.48
CA LEU A 8 26.57 24.01 18.21
C LEU A 8 26.66 22.94 17.10
N LEU A 9 27.62 22.02 17.17
CA LEU A 9 27.79 20.95 16.18
C LEU A 9 26.76 19.80 16.35
N VAL A 10 26.28 19.58 17.57
CA VAL A 10 25.31 18.49 17.88
C VAL A 10 23.89 18.83 17.40
N LEU A 11 23.56 20.10 17.23
CA LEU A 11 22.22 20.57 16.85
C LEU A 11 21.90 20.47 15.34
N VAL A 12 22.88 20.16 14.48
CA VAL A 12 22.68 20.11 13.02
C VAL A 12 22.30 18.69 12.52
N CYS A 13 22.33 17.68 13.39
CA CYS A 13 22.10 16.28 12.98
C CYS A 13 20.67 15.75 13.20
N SER A 14 19.72 16.59 13.66
CA SER A 14 18.30 16.18 13.77
C SER A 14 17.49 16.58 12.54
N SER A 15 17.89 16.13 11.34
CA SER A 15 16.95 16.15 10.20
C SER A 15 15.96 15.01 10.40
N CYS A 16 14.77 15.32 10.94
CA CYS A 16 13.63 14.42 10.84
C CYS A 16 13.30 14.25 9.36
N TYR A 17 13.46 13.04 8.83
CA TYR A 17 12.93 12.68 7.53
C TYR A 17 11.41 12.59 7.65
N GLU A 18 10.68 13.60 7.17
CA GLU A 18 9.23 13.51 7.03
C GLU A 18 8.89 12.61 5.85
N VAL A 19 8.21 11.50 6.12
CA VAL A 19 7.71 10.61 5.08
C VAL A 19 6.47 11.25 4.47
N ASN A 20 6.56 11.66 3.20
CA ASN A 20 5.40 12.14 2.46
C ASN A 20 4.37 11.01 2.33
N ARG A 21 3.12 11.31 2.72
CA ARG A 21 2.03 10.35 2.78
C ARG A 21 0.69 11.02 2.51
N ASP A 22 0.39 11.24 1.24
CA ASP A 22 -0.90 11.73 0.75
C ASP A 22 -1.82 10.56 0.38
N CYS A 23 -2.46 9.95 1.38
CA CYS A 23 -3.28 8.76 1.12
C CYS A 23 -4.60 9.06 0.40
N GLU A 24 -5.10 10.30 0.49
CA GLU A 24 -6.35 10.70 -0.14
C GLU A 24 -6.23 10.65 -1.67
N ALA A 25 -5.11 11.12 -2.22
CA ALA A 25 -4.80 11.02 -3.65
C ALA A 25 -4.77 9.57 -4.20
N PHE A 26 -4.62 8.58 -3.31
CA PHE A 26 -4.55 7.16 -3.62
C PHE A 26 -5.73 6.36 -3.06
N LYS A 27 -6.84 6.99 -2.66
CA LYS A 27 -8.05 6.23 -2.27
C LYS A 27 -8.71 5.53 -3.44
N THR A 28 -8.79 6.23 -4.57
CA THR A 28 -9.44 5.77 -5.79
C THR A 28 -8.48 5.86 -6.98
N GLY A 29 -8.76 5.08 -8.01
CA GLY A 29 -8.00 5.09 -9.26
C GLY A 29 -7.78 3.72 -9.84
N THR A 30 -7.07 3.70 -10.97
CA THR A 30 -6.50 2.49 -11.54
C THR A 30 -5.04 2.40 -11.16
N PHE A 31 -4.65 1.24 -10.64
CA PHE A 31 -3.32 1.00 -10.12
C PHE A 31 -2.71 -0.23 -10.77
N GLU A 32 -1.38 -0.22 -10.85
CA GLU A 32 -0.61 -1.35 -11.31
C GLU A 32 0.49 -1.66 -10.29
N PHE A 33 0.66 -2.94 -9.98
CA PHE A 33 1.81 -3.39 -9.20
C PHE A 33 2.43 -4.62 -9.84
N GLU A 34 3.75 -4.72 -9.72
CA GLU A 34 4.53 -5.85 -10.20
C GLU A 34 5.02 -6.66 -9.00
N ALA A 35 4.75 -7.97 -9.05
CA ALA A 35 5.25 -8.91 -8.06
C ALA A 35 5.96 -10.06 -8.75
N LEU A 36 7.06 -10.52 -8.14
CA LEU A 36 7.79 -11.68 -8.61
C LEU A 36 7.09 -12.95 -8.10
N VAL A 37 6.46 -13.69 -9.01
CA VAL A 37 5.72 -14.92 -8.72
C VAL A 37 6.49 -16.08 -9.32
N GLY A 38 7.26 -16.78 -8.48
CA GLY A 38 8.18 -17.83 -8.95
C GLY A 38 9.40 -17.24 -9.63
N THR A 39 9.46 -17.31 -10.96
CA THR A 39 10.53 -16.73 -11.79
C THR A 39 10.01 -15.65 -12.75
N GLU A 40 8.72 -15.34 -12.72
CA GLU A 40 8.08 -14.39 -13.63
C GLU A 40 7.67 -13.12 -12.87
N ILE A 41 7.98 -11.96 -13.45
CA ILE A 41 7.41 -10.68 -13.01
C ILE A 41 5.96 -10.67 -13.51
N THR A 42 5.01 -10.68 -12.57
CA THR A 42 3.60 -10.60 -12.89
C THR A 42 3.07 -9.22 -12.53
N LYS A 43 2.56 -8.53 -13.55
CA LYS A 43 1.86 -7.25 -13.39
C LYS A 43 0.38 -7.51 -13.11
N THR A 44 -0.14 -6.87 -12.08
CA THR A 44 -1.57 -6.89 -11.74
C THR A 44 -2.10 -5.47 -11.85
N THR A 45 -3.21 -5.33 -12.57
CA THR A 45 -3.93 -4.05 -12.66
C THR A 45 -5.18 -4.16 -11.80
N PHE A 46 -5.47 -3.15 -10.99
CA PHE A 46 -6.69 -3.11 -10.20
C PHE A 46 -7.33 -1.74 -10.24
N VAL A 47 -8.65 -1.71 -10.31
CA VAL A 47 -9.46 -0.50 -10.30
C VAL A 47 -10.16 -0.42 -8.96
N ARG A 48 -9.89 0.63 -8.19
CA ARG A 48 -10.43 0.80 -6.85
C ARG A 48 -11.24 2.08 -6.76
N ASN A 49 -12.41 1.95 -6.15
CA ASN A 49 -13.21 3.08 -5.67
C ASN A 49 -13.40 2.98 -4.16
N ASP A 50 -14.31 3.77 -3.59
CA ASP A 50 -14.51 3.86 -2.14
C ASP A 50 -14.94 2.54 -1.47
N SER A 51 -15.61 1.65 -2.20
CA SER A 51 -16.28 0.47 -1.62
C SER A 51 -15.90 -0.86 -2.25
N ILE A 52 -15.30 -0.84 -3.44
CA ILE A 52 -14.89 -2.04 -4.16
C ILE A 52 -13.55 -1.86 -4.87
N GLU A 53 -12.92 -2.99 -5.13
CA GLU A 53 -11.72 -3.15 -5.94
C GLU A 53 -11.95 -4.27 -6.95
N ILE A 54 -11.61 -4.03 -8.21
CA ILE A 54 -11.69 -5.00 -9.29
C ILE A 54 -10.26 -5.31 -9.73
N ASP A 55 -9.81 -6.51 -9.43
CA ASP A 55 -8.46 -7.01 -9.75
C ASP A 55 -8.47 -7.75 -11.08
N TYR A 56 -7.58 -7.38 -12.00
CA TYR A 56 -7.35 -8.07 -13.27
C TYR A 56 -6.04 -8.84 -13.21
N PHE A 57 -6.15 -10.16 -13.06
CA PHE A 57 -4.99 -11.06 -13.02
C PHE A 57 -5.10 -12.11 -14.13
N ARG A 58 -4.14 -12.12 -15.07
CA ARG A 58 -4.08 -13.07 -16.19
C ARG A 58 -5.40 -13.15 -16.99
N GLY A 59 -6.00 -12.00 -17.28
CA GLY A 59 -7.25 -11.89 -18.03
C GLY A 59 -8.51 -12.30 -17.27
N LYS A 60 -8.41 -12.60 -15.97
CA LYS A 60 -9.57 -12.87 -15.09
C LYS A 60 -9.78 -11.69 -14.16
N ALA A 61 -11.02 -11.22 -14.11
CA ALA A 61 -11.45 -10.23 -13.14
C ALA A 61 -11.96 -10.92 -11.87
N ASP A 62 -11.59 -10.38 -10.70
CA ASP A 62 -12.22 -10.69 -9.42
C ASP A 62 -12.62 -9.37 -8.74
N THR A 63 -13.58 -9.43 -7.82
CA THR A 63 -14.06 -8.25 -7.11
C THR A 63 -13.91 -8.45 -5.62
N SER A 64 -13.40 -7.42 -4.95
CA SER A 64 -13.28 -7.34 -3.51
C SER A 64 -14.06 -6.15 -2.97
N TYR A 65 -14.59 -6.29 -1.76
CA TYR A 65 -15.11 -5.17 -0.98
C TYR A 65 -13.97 -4.48 -0.24
N ILE A 66 -14.05 -3.15 -0.21
CA ILE A 66 -13.14 -2.26 0.52
C ILE A 66 -13.88 -1.69 1.72
N ARG A 67 -13.23 -1.75 2.89
CA ARG A 67 -13.68 -1.05 4.10
C ARG A 67 -12.52 -0.23 4.65
N TRP A 68 -12.61 1.08 4.48
CA TRP A 68 -11.64 2.02 5.05
C TRP A 68 -11.71 2.04 6.58
N ILE A 69 -10.54 2.07 7.20
CA ILE A 69 -10.35 2.26 8.64
C ILE A 69 -10.02 3.75 8.89
N ASN A 70 -9.17 4.31 8.03
CA ASN A 70 -8.83 5.73 7.93
C ASN A 70 -8.35 6.01 6.50
N ASP A 71 -7.78 7.18 6.23
CA ASP A 71 -7.38 7.54 4.86
C ASP A 71 -6.26 6.66 4.27
N CYS A 72 -5.42 6.06 5.12
CA CYS A 72 -4.26 5.27 4.72
C CYS A 72 -4.43 3.75 4.92
N GLU A 73 -5.46 3.32 5.64
CA GLU A 73 -5.64 1.92 6.07
C GLU A 73 -7.02 1.41 5.69
N TYR A 74 -7.08 0.21 5.11
CA TYR A 74 -8.33 -0.40 4.68
C TYR A 74 -8.26 -1.92 4.71
N ILE A 75 -9.45 -2.53 4.70
CA ILE A 75 -9.62 -3.98 4.63
C ILE A 75 -10.16 -4.36 3.26
N VAL A 76 -9.51 -5.33 2.62
CA VAL A 76 -9.92 -5.95 1.37
C VAL A 76 -10.50 -7.33 1.67
N LYS A 77 -11.68 -7.63 1.14
CA LYS A 77 -12.32 -8.94 1.27
C LYS A 77 -12.96 -9.36 -0.04
N LYS A 78 -12.61 -10.55 -0.55
CA LYS A 78 -13.23 -11.08 -1.77
C LYS A 78 -14.76 -11.10 -1.68
N LYS A 79 -15.40 -10.63 -2.74
CA LYS A 79 -16.86 -10.66 -2.89
C LYS A 79 -17.37 -12.10 -3.07
N ASN A 80 -16.67 -12.90 -3.87
CA ASN A 80 -17.05 -14.27 -4.21
C ASN A 80 -15.90 -15.28 -3.93
N PRO A 81 -15.56 -15.54 -2.66
CA PRO A 81 -14.45 -16.43 -2.31
C PRO A 81 -14.76 -17.88 -2.68
N LYS A 82 -13.82 -18.55 -3.36
CA LYS A 82 -14.02 -19.94 -3.83
C LYS A 82 -13.65 -21.02 -2.82
N ASN A 83 -12.88 -20.66 -1.80
CA ASN A 83 -12.40 -21.56 -0.76
C ASN A 83 -12.21 -20.80 0.57
N GLN A 84 -11.88 -21.52 1.64
CA GLN A 84 -11.71 -20.94 2.98
C GLN A 84 -10.50 -20.00 3.08
N ALA A 85 -9.43 -20.23 2.30
CA ALA A 85 -8.27 -19.36 2.28
C ALA A 85 -8.65 -17.97 1.74
N GLU A 86 -9.44 -17.92 0.66
CA GLU A 86 -9.93 -16.70 0.03
C GLU A 86 -10.92 -15.89 0.87
N LYS A 87 -11.56 -16.51 1.89
CA LYS A 87 -12.48 -15.80 2.79
C LYS A 87 -11.76 -14.86 3.75
N ARG A 88 -10.46 -15.07 3.97
CA ARG A 88 -9.66 -14.27 4.90
C ARG A 88 -9.48 -12.87 4.33
N ALA A 89 -9.77 -11.87 5.16
CA ALA A 89 -9.59 -10.48 4.77
C ALA A 89 -8.12 -10.09 4.85
N ILE A 90 -7.72 -9.17 3.98
CA ILE A 90 -6.38 -8.59 3.92
C ILE A 90 -6.47 -7.17 4.48
N HIS A 91 -5.58 -6.84 5.41
CA HIS A 91 -5.35 -5.48 5.84
C HIS A 91 -4.29 -4.84 4.96
N MET A 92 -4.58 -3.65 4.47
CA MET A 92 -3.72 -2.85 3.61
C MET A 92 -3.42 -1.53 4.30
N LYS A 93 -2.17 -1.08 4.21
CA LYS A 93 -1.74 0.22 4.73
C LYS A 93 -0.78 0.91 3.79
N ILE A 94 -1.10 2.13 3.39
CA ILE A 94 -0.19 3.02 2.65
C ILE A 94 0.87 3.56 3.62
N LEU A 95 2.14 3.37 3.27
CA LEU A 95 3.30 3.76 4.08
C LEU A 95 3.87 5.11 3.65
N SER A 96 3.99 5.32 2.34
CA SER A 96 4.55 6.54 1.75
C SER A 96 4.03 6.73 0.32
N THR A 97 4.09 7.97 -0.16
CA THR A 97 3.68 8.36 -1.51
C THR A 97 4.77 9.18 -2.19
N GLU A 98 5.00 8.94 -3.47
CA GLU A 98 5.98 9.66 -4.29
C GLU A 98 5.47 9.78 -5.73
N GLY A 99 5.11 11.00 -6.15
CA GLY A 99 4.49 11.23 -7.47
C GLY A 99 3.20 10.42 -7.63
N ASN A 100 3.16 9.56 -8.65
CA ASN A 100 2.04 8.64 -8.90
C ASN A 100 2.24 7.26 -8.25
N THR A 101 3.18 7.12 -7.33
CA THR A 101 3.50 5.83 -6.70
C THR A 101 3.23 5.86 -5.21
N TYR A 102 2.88 4.71 -4.65
CA TYR A 102 2.81 4.54 -3.21
C TYR A 102 3.38 3.19 -2.77
N GLN A 103 4.06 3.20 -1.63
CA GLN A 103 4.47 1.98 -0.96
C GLN A 103 3.39 1.57 0.04
N PHE A 104 3.13 0.28 0.13
CA PHE A 104 2.14 -0.26 1.05
C PHE A 104 2.68 -1.48 1.79
N GLU A 105 2.12 -1.73 2.97
CA GLU A 105 2.21 -3.02 3.64
C GLU A 105 0.86 -3.73 3.61
N TYR A 106 0.90 -5.06 3.59
CA TYR A 106 -0.31 -5.88 3.65
C TYR A 106 -0.11 -7.15 4.45
N ASN A 107 -1.19 -7.63 5.06
CA ASN A 107 -1.20 -8.88 5.81
C ASN A 107 -2.60 -9.48 5.92
N LEU A 108 -2.68 -10.79 6.16
CA LEU A 108 -3.94 -11.38 6.60
C LEU A 108 -4.34 -10.78 7.96
N VAL A 109 -5.61 -10.40 8.11
CA VAL A 109 -6.13 -9.86 9.38
C VAL A 109 -5.86 -10.87 10.51
N GLY A 110 -5.17 -10.42 11.57
CA GLY A 110 -4.77 -11.24 12.71
C GLY A 110 -3.46 -12.03 12.52
N ALA A 111 -2.84 -12.01 11.34
CA ALA A 111 -1.52 -12.60 11.13
C ALA A 111 -0.40 -11.61 11.49
N PRO A 112 0.72 -12.07 12.09
CA PRO A 112 1.83 -11.20 12.48
C PRO A 112 2.74 -10.83 11.30
N ARG A 113 2.75 -11.66 10.25
CA ARG A 113 3.62 -11.47 9.09
C ARG A 113 3.01 -10.44 8.15
N LYS A 114 3.78 -9.38 7.87
CA LYS A 114 3.46 -8.34 6.91
C LYS A 114 4.39 -8.42 5.71
N GLU A 115 3.83 -8.19 4.54
CA GLU A 115 4.55 -8.06 3.28
C GLU A 115 4.47 -6.61 2.81
N LYS A 116 5.37 -6.20 1.92
CA LYS A 116 5.39 -4.85 1.35
C LYS A 116 5.36 -4.90 -0.16
N GLY A 117 4.80 -3.86 -0.76
CA GLY A 117 4.75 -3.69 -2.21
C GLY A 117 4.78 -2.21 -2.60
N THR A 118 4.85 -1.99 -3.90
CA THR A 118 4.76 -0.66 -4.51
C THR A 118 3.76 -0.72 -5.64
N ALA A 119 2.84 0.23 -5.66
CA ALA A 119 1.85 0.37 -6.71
C ALA A 119 1.98 1.74 -7.37
N VAL A 120 1.66 1.77 -8.66
CA VAL A 120 1.69 2.97 -9.51
C VAL A 120 0.25 3.28 -9.92
N LYS A 121 -0.20 4.50 -9.66
CA LYS A 121 -1.47 5.03 -10.17
C LYS A 121 -1.30 5.39 -11.64
N VAL A 122 -2.09 4.75 -12.50
CA VAL A 122 -2.03 4.93 -13.96
C VAL A 122 -3.23 5.71 -14.52
N SER A 123 -4.33 5.77 -13.77
CA SER A 123 -5.45 6.66 -14.07
C SER A 123 -6.22 7.02 -12.79
N GLU A 124 -7.03 8.07 -12.89
CA GLU A 124 -8.16 8.32 -11.98
C GLU A 124 -9.25 7.25 -12.12
#